data_AF-A0A2M6NTF7-F1
#
_entry.id   AF-A0A2M6NTF7-F1
#
_cell.length_a   1.000
_cell.length_b   1.000
_cell.length_c   1.000
_cell.angle_alpha   90.00
_cell.angle_beta   90.00
_cell.angle_gamma   90.00
#
_symmetry.space_group_name_H-M   'P 1'
#
loop_
_entity.id
_entity.type
_entity.pdbx_description
1 polymer ?
#
loop_
_entity_poly.entity_id
_entity_poly.type
_entity_poly.pdbx_seq_one_letter_code
_entity_poly.pdbx_strand_id
1 'polypeptide(L)' 'MALGGEFHSDAKDLLLKQGSEQESLWGIDIYPEKSKDKWIEFNSLINIRPSIGNRSMEIQDNKIKDKIRQIIDNLVG' A
#
# COMPACT_ATOMS: atom_id res chain seq x y z
N MET A 1 4.95 1.37 -8.86
CA MET A 1 4.03 2.06 -7.92
C MET A 1 2.96 2.75 -8.74
N ALA A 2 1.71 2.70 -8.29
CA ALA A 2 0.60 3.43 -8.90
C ALA A 2 -0.08 4.27 -7.82
N LEU A 3 -0.41 5.51 -8.14
CA LEU A 3 -1.01 6.50 -7.25
C LEU A 3 -2.16 7.18 -7.98
N GLY A 4 -3.26 7.44 -7.27
CA GLY A 4 -4.47 7.99 -7.88
C GLY A 4 -5.27 6.92 -8.61
N GLY A 5 -6.49 6.70 -8.15
CA GLY A 5 -7.43 5.72 -8.67
C GLY A 5 -8.67 5.70 -7.78
N GLU A 6 -9.80 5.25 -8.33
CA GLU A 6 -11.03 5.12 -7.56
C GLU A 6 -10.93 3.96 -6.55
N PHE A 7 -10.29 2.85 -6.95
CA PHE A 7 -10.05 1.69 -6.10
C PHE A 7 -8.61 1.18 -6.18
N HIS A 8 -8.12 0.61 -5.07
CA HIS A 8 -6.82 -0.06 -5.04
C HIS A 8 -6.74 -1.27 -5.98
N SER A 9 -7.87 -1.91 -6.29
CA SER A 9 -7.92 -3.03 -7.23
C SER A 9 -7.46 -2.61 -8.63
N ASP A 10 -7.84 -1.42 -9.08
CA ASP A 10 -7.49 -0.93 -10.41
C ASP A 10 -6.00 -0.66 -10.52
N ALA A 11 -5.44 -0.03 -9.48
CA ALA A 11 -4.00 0.21 -9.34
C ALA A 11 -3.22 -1.11 -9.30
N LYS A 12 -3.72 -2.11 -8.55
CA LYS A 12 -3.12 -3.45 -8.48
C LYS A 12 -3.11 -4.11 -9.85
N ASP A 13 -4.24 -4.11 -10.56
CA ASP A 13 -4.36 -4.77 -11.86
C ASP A 13 -3.47 -4.12 -12.93
N LEU A 14 -3.33 -2.79 -12.89
CA LEU A 14 -2.37 -2.06 -13.74
C LEU A 14 -0.93 -2.49 -13.46
N LEU A 15 -0.53 -2.57 -12.19
CA LEU A 15 0.82 -2.97 -11.79
C LEU A 15 1.14 -4.41 -12.19
N LEU A 16 0.16 -5.32 -12.05
CA LEU A 16 0.28 -6.71 -12.51
C LEU A 16 0.48 -6.78 -14.03
N LYS A 17 -0.29 -6.01 -14.81
CA LYS A 17 -0.13 -5.93 -16.27
C LYS A 17 1.24 -5.38 -16.69
N GLN A 18 1.85 -4.54 -15.86
CA GLN A 18 3.21 -4.03 -16.06
C GLN A 18 4.32 -4.97 -15.57
N GLY A 19 3.97 -6.19 -15.14
CA GLY A 19 4.92 -7.22 -14.73
C GLY A 19 5.31 -7.18 -13.24
N SER A 20 4.58 -6.44 -12.40
CA SER A 20 4.81 -6.48 -10.96
C SER A 20 4.39 -7.84 -10.38
N GLU A 21 5.17 -8.34 -9.43
CA GLU A 21 4.82 -9.56 -8.70
C GLU A 21 3.68 -9.28 -7.73
N GLN A 22 2.63 -10.11 -7.77
CA GLN A 22 1.46 -9.96 -6.92
C GLN A 22 1.82 -9.94 -5.43
N GLU A 23 2.78 -10.76 -5.01
CA GLU A 23 3.23 -10.85 -3.60
C GLU A 23 3.90 -9.57 -3.10
N SER A 24 4.41 -8.76 -4.03
CA SER A 24 5.13 -7.52 -3.74
C SER A 24 4.23 -6.27 -3.74
N LEU A 25 2.95 -6.39 -4.09
CA LEU A 25 2.01 -5.26 -4.11
C LEU A 25 1.42 -5.00 -2.73
N TRP A 26 1.16 -3.75 -2.34
CA TRP A 26 0.49 -3.41 -1.08
C TRP A 26 -0.41 -2.19 -1.29
N GLY A 27 -1.59 -2.19 -0.66
CA GLY A 27 -2.55 -1.10 -0.72
C GLY A 27 -2.45 -0.22 0.51
N ILE A 28 -2.37 1.09 0.30
CA ILE A 28 -2.40 2.12 1.34
C ILE A 28 -3.23 3.32 0.87
N ASP A 29 -3.74 4.08 1.84
CA ASP A 29 -4.33 5.39 1.62
C ASP A 29 -3.40 6.49 2.13
N ILE A 30 -3.39 7.63 1.44
CA ILE A 30 -2.61 8.81 1.81
C ILE A 30 -3.58 9.97 2.03
N TYR A 31 -3.44 10.64 3.18
CA TYR A 31 -4.23 11.80 3.60
C TYR A 31 -3.29 12.98 3.88
N PRO A 32 -2.87 13.73 2.84
CA PRO A 32 -1.90 14.83 2.98
C PRO A 32 -2.34 15.92 3.96
N GLU A 33 -3.64 16.05 4.22
CA GLU A 33 -4.23 17.00 5.16
C GLU A 33 -4.10 16.59 6.64
N LYS A 34 -3.75 15.33 6.94
CA LYS A 34 -3.53 14.85 8.32
C LYS A 34 -2.07 15.07 8.75
N SER A 35 -1.82 14.96 10.06
CA SER A 35 -0.45 15.01 10.59
C SER A 35 0.41 13.87 10.04
N LYS A 36 1.74 14.04 9.97
CA LYS A 36 2.69 13.03 9.45
C LYS A 36 2.56 11.65 10.12
N ASP A 37 2.11 11.56 11.36
CA ASP A 37 1.90 10.26 12.01
C ASP A 37 0.63 9.53 11.55
N LYS A 38 -0.31 10.24 10.91
CA LYS A 38 -1.65 9.77 10.53
C LYS A 38 -1.96 9.92 9.05
N TRP A 39 -1.03 10.47 8.27
CA TRP A 39 -1.21 10.73 6.85
C TRP A 39 -1.11 9.47 5.97
N ILE A 40 -0.65 8.33 6.51
CA ILE A 40 -0.64 7.04 5.79
C ILE A 40 -1.52 6.05 6.57
N GLU A 41 -2.50 5.48 5.89
CA GLU A 41 -3.33 4.39 6.40
C GLU A 41 -3.00 3.09 5.67
N PHE A 42 -2.72 2.04 6.45
CA PHE A 42 -2.24 0.75 5.94
C PHE A 42 -3.36 -0.27 5.77
N ASN A 43 -4.62 0.17 5.76
CA ASN A 43 -5.79 -0.69 5.64
C ASN A 43 -6.25 -0.74 4.18
N SER A 44 -6.34 -1.94 3.61
CA SER A 44 -6.90 -2.12 2.28
C SER A 44 -7.40 -3.55 2.08
N LEU A 45 -8.49 -3.73 1.35
CA LEU A 45 -9.01 -5.07 1.03
C LEU A 45 -7.98 -5.92 0.27
N ILE A 46 -7.15 -5.30 -0.57
CA ILE A 46 -6.13 -6.03 -1.34
C ILE A 46 -4.97 -6.55 -0.46
N ASN A 47 -4.89 -6.15 0.82
CA ASN A 47 -3.87 -6.62 1.75
C ASN A 47 -4.23 -7.94 2.41
N ILE A 48 -5.49 -8.39 2.32
CA ILE A 48 -5.90 -9.71 2.83
C ILE A 48 -5.29 -10.79 1.95
N ARG A 49 -4.19 -11.39 2.41
CA ARG A 49 -3.39 -12.40 1.69
C ARG A 49 -2.89 -13.49 2.65
N PRO A 50 -3.74 -14.48 2.93
CA PRO A 50 -3.37 -15.61 3.79
C PRO A 50 -2.14 -16.38 3.30
N SER A 51 -1.87 -16.40 1.98
CA SER A 51 -0.75 -17.12 1.36
C SER A 51 0.62 -16.58 1.77
N ILE A 52 0.72 -15.28 2.08
CA ILE A 52 1.96 -14.63 2.53
C ILE A 52 1.89 -14.23 4.02
N GLY A 53 0.93 -14.80 4.76
CA GLY A 53 0.79 -14.61 6.20
C GLY A 53 -0.01 -13.38 6.65
N ASN A 54 -0.49 -12.51 5.76
CA ASN A 54 -1.26 -11.32 6.14
C ASN A 54 -2.77 -11.60 6.05
N ARG A 55 -3.44 -11.91 7.16
CA ARG A 55 -4.89 -12.24 7.17
C ARG A 55 -5.80 -11.04 7.48
N SER A 56 -5.23 -9.84 7.58
CA SER A 56 -5.94 -8.60 7.88
C SER A 56 -5.97 -7.68 6.67
N MET A 57 -6.89 -6.71 6.66
CA MET A 57 -6.80 -5.56 5.75
C MET A 57 -5.62 -4.66 6.11
N GLU A 58 -5.24 -4.66 7.39
CA GLU A 58 -4.05 -3.95 7.84
C GLU A 58 -2.80 -4.72 7.41
N ILE A 59 -1.79 -4.01 6.92
CA ILE A 59 -0.44 -4.56 6.81
C ILE A 59 0.09 -4.78 8.23
N GLN A 60 0.41 -6.01 8.63
CA GLN A 60 0.84 -6.29 10.00
C GLN A 60 2.37 -6.22 10.19
N ASP A 61 3.14 -6.39 9.12
CA ASP A 61 4.60 -6.36 9.18
C ASP A 61 5.12 -4.91 9.22
N ASN A 62 5.77 -4.55 10.33
CA ASN A 62 6.36 -3.23 10.52
C ASN A 62 7.46 -2.92 9.50
N LYS A 63 8.24 -3.91 9.03
CA LYS A 63 9.27 -3.69 8.00
C LYS A 63 8.65 -3.24 6.68
N ILE A 64 7.46 -3.75 6.36
CA ILE A 64 6.71 -3.35 5.16
C ILE A 64 6.17 -1.93 5.36
N LYS A 65 5.59 -1.62 6.53
CA LYS A 65 5.13 -0.25 6.85
C LYS A 65 6.27 0.76 6.73
N ASP A 66 7.46 0.45 7.25
CA ASP A 66 8.61 1.35 7.23
C ASP A 66 9.15 1.58 5.81
N LYS A 67 9.21 0.53 4.98
CA LYS A 67 9.55 0.68 3.55
C LYS A 67 8.55 1.58 2.84
N ILE A 68 7.25 1.40 3.09
CA ILE A 68 6.21 2.24 2.49
C ILE A 68 6.38 3.70 2.93
N ARG A 69 6.60 3.96 4.23
CA ARG A 69 6.86 5.32 4.74
C ARG A 69 8.03 5.97 4.02
N GLN A 70 9.16 5.27 3.88
CA GLN A 70 10.33 5.78 3.17
C GLN A 70 10.01 6.12 1.70
N ILE A 71 9.24 5.28 1.01
CA ILE A 71 8.84 5.54 -0.37
C ILE A 71 7.98 6.81 -0.44
N ILE A 72 6.98 6.96 0.44
CA ILE A 72 6.08 8.11 0.45
C ILE A 72 6.80 9.40 0.88
N ASP A 73 7.67 9.34 1.89
CA ASP A 73 8.48 10.50 2.31
C ASP A 73 9.38 10.99 1.18
N ASN A 74 9.90 10.12 0.31
CA ASN A 74 10.69 10.53 -0.85
C ASN A 74 9.87 11.15 -1.99
N LEU A 75 8.54 10.98 -2.00
CA LEU A 75 7.66 11.45 -3.07
C LEU A 75 6.97 12.77 -2.73
N VAL A 76 6.67 12.97 -1.45
CA VAL A 76 5.88 14.11 -0.96
C VAL A 76 6.67 14.98 0.03
N GLY A 77 7.84 14.50 0.49
CA GLY A 77 8.71 15.19 1.45
C GLY A 77 9.75 16.10 0.81
#